data_AF-A0AAD6Z221-F1
#
_entry.id   AF-A0AAD6Z221-F1
#
_cell.length_a   1.000
_cell.length_b   1.000
_cell.length_c   1.000
_cell.angle_alpha   90.00
_cell.angle_beta   90.00
_cell.angle_gamma   90.00
#
_symmetry.space_group_name_H-M   'P 1'
#
loop_
_entity.id
_entity.type
_entity.pdbx_description
1 polymer ?
#
loop_
_entity_poly.entity_id
_entity_poly.type
_entity_poly.pdbx_seq_one_letter_code
_entity_poly.pdbx_strand_id
1 'polypeptide(L)' 'MIVRDVRHRWNYTHAMIKRALLLKSAINSWVIEREELAPLNLNTTEWEILEKLGNLLEVSVSLLLLCRINLSSGCLRM' A
#
# COMPACT_ATOMS: atom_id res chain seq x y z
N MET A 1 -8.73 -21.08 -15.65
CA MET A 1 -7.71 -20.37 -14.86
C MET A 1 -8.28 -19.03 -14.44
N ILE A 2 -8.60 -18.83 -13.16
CA ILE A 2 -9.11 -17.54 -12.67
C ILE A 2 -7.94 -16.56 -12.65
N VAL A 3 -7.95 -15.58 -13.55
CA VAL A 3 -7.02 -14.45 -13.49
C VAL A 3 -7.44 -13.63 -12.27
N ARG A 4 -6.76 -13.84 -11.13
CA ARG A 4 -6.97 -13.02 -9.93
C ARG A 4 -6.41 -11.63 -10.22
N ASP A 5 -7.16 -10.59 -9.88
CA ASP A 5 -6.72 -9.20 -10.04
C ASP A 5 -5.66 -8.84 -9.00
N VAL A 6 -4.48 -9.44 -9.17
CA VAL A 6 -3.32 -9.26 -8.31
C VAL A 6 -2.81 -7.83 -8.43
N ARG A 7 -2.97 -7.17 -9.58
CA ARG A 7 -2.47 -5.79 -9.79
C ARG A 7 -3.20 -4.79 -8.92
N HIS A 8 -4.52 -4.78 -8.92
CA HIS A 8 -5.28 -3.82 -8.12
C HIS A 8 -5.10 -4.07 -6.62
N ARG A 9 -5.08 -5.34 -6.18
CA ARG A 9 -4.96 -5.66 -4.74
C ARG A 9 -3.70 -5.07 -4.12
N TRP A 10 -2.53 -5.30 -4.74
CA TRP A 10 -1.26 -4.85 -4.18
C TRP A 10 -1.05 -3.33 -4.35
N ASN A 11 -1.65 -2.70 -5.38
CA ASN A 11 -1.68 -1.24 -5.51
C ASN A 11 -2.51 -0.57 -4.40
N TYR A 12 -3.69 -1.11 -4.08
CA TYR A 12 -4.52 -0.62 -2.98
C TYR A 12 -3.83 -0.84 -1.62
N THR A 13 -3.20 -2.00 -1.42
CA THR A 13 -2.39 -2.27 -0.21
C THR A 13 -1.25 -1.26 -0.07
N HIS A 14 -0.52 -0.97 -1.14
CA HIS A 14 0.53 0.05 -1.14
C HIS A 14 0.00 1.44 -0.78
N ALA A 15 -1.10 1.88 -1.40
CA ALA A 15 -1.73 3.16 -1.11
C ALA A 15 -2.21 3.25 0.35
N MET A 16 -2.80 2.17 0.87
CA MET A 16 -3.22 2.06 2.27
C MET A 16 -2.03 2.18 3.22
N ILE A 17 -0.93 1.49 2.95
CA ILE A 17 0.29 1.54 3.76
C ILE A 17 0.87 2.96 3.78
N LYS A 18 1.04 3.60 2.61
CA LYS A 18 1.55 4.98 2.54
C LYS A 18 0.64 5.95 3.30
N ARG A 19 -0.68 5.77 3.21
CA ARG A 19 -1.64 6.59 3.94
C ARG A 19 -1.60 6.34 5.45
N ALA A 20 -1.46 5.09 5.87
CA ALA A 20 -1.31 4.72 7.28
C ALA A 20 -0.03 5.30 7.89
N LEU A 21 1.09 5.23 7.16
CA LEU A 21 2.36 5.84 7.60
C LEU A 21 2.25 7.36 7.75
N LEU A 22 1.59 8.05 6.82
CA LEU A 22 1.34 9.48 6.91
C LEU A 22 0.47 9.85 8.12
N LEU A 23 -0.50 8.99 8.46
CA LEU A 23 -1.43 9.20 9.57
C LEU A 23 -0.99 8.51 10.88
N LYS A 24 0.24 7.98 10.95
CA LYS A 24 0.73 7.16 12.09
C LYS A 24 0.45 7.79 13.45
N SER A 25 0.75 9.08 13.61
CA SER A 25 0.51 9.78 14.88
C SER A 25 -0.97 9.85 15.24
N ALA A 26 -1.84 10.17 14.26
CA ALA A 26 -3.27 10.28 14.49
C ALA A 26 -3.90 8.91 14.77
N ILE A 27 -3.44 7.86 14.08
CA ILE A 27 -3.88 6.48 14.31
C ILE A 27 -3.50 6.03 15.72
N ASN A 28 -2.25 6.27 16.14
CA ASN A 28 -1.80 5.89 17.48
C ASN A 28 -2.61 6.60 18.57
N SER A 29 -2.83 7.91 18.45
CA SER A 29 -3.70 8.65 19.38
C SER A 29 -5.11 8.10 19.43
N TRP A 30 -5.70 7.82 18.25
CA TRP A 30 -7.06 7.31 18.16
C TRP A 30 -7.23 5.89 18.74
N VAL A 31 -6.22 5.03 18.61
CA VAL A 31 -6.22 3.69 19.21
C VAL A 31 -6.02 3.75 20.72
N ILE A 32 -5.20 4.67 21.23
CA ILE A 32 -4.99 4.85 22.68
C ILE A 32 -6.27 5.32 23.37
N GLU A 33 -7.06 6.16 22.72
CA GLU A 33 -8.34 6.67 23.25
C GLU A 33 -9.45 5.61 23.30
N ARG A 34 -9.23 4.43 22.72
CA ARG A 34 -10.25 3.39 22.50
C ARG A 34 -9.73 2.01 22.91
N GLU A 35 -10.06 1.60 24.14
CA GLU A 35 -9.64 0.31 24.67
C GLU A 35 -10.07 -0.87 23.79
N GLU A 36 -11.19 -0.76 23.06
CA GLU A 36 -11.66 -1.79 22.12
C GLU A 36 -10.70 -2.04 20.94
N LEU A 37 -9.82 -1.09 20.65
CA LEU A 37 -8.84 -1.15 19.56
C LEU A 37 -7.43 -1.48 20.02
N ALA A 38 -7.21 -1.66 21.33
CA ALA A 38 -5.91 -2.04 21.88
C ALA A 38 -5.26 -3.23 21.16
N PRO A 39 -6.00 -4.29 20.75
CA PRO A 39 -5.41 -5.42 20.00
C PRO A 39 -4.90 -5.06 18.60
N LEU A 40 -5.34 -3.93 18.04
CA LEU A 40 -4.95 -3.45 16.71
C LEU A 40 -3.82 -2.42 16.77
N ASN A 41 -3.34 -2.09 17.97
CA ASN A 41 -2.25 -1.14 18.14
C ASN A 41 -0.95 -1.75 17.61
N LEU A 42 -0.31 -1.04 16.70
CA LEU A 42 0.96 -1.47 16.13
C LEU A 42 2.12 -0.94 16.97
N ASN A 43 3.03 -1.83 17.35
CA ASN A 43 4.27 -1.46 18.01
C ASN A 43 5.28 -0.83 17.01
N THR A 44 6.38 -0.30 17.52
CA THR A 44 7.38 0.38 16.68
C THR A 44 7.94 -0.55 15.59
N THR A 45 8.23 -1.81 15.93
CA THR A 45 8.77 -2.78 14.99
C THR A 45 7.79 -3.15 13.88
N GLU A 46 6.49 -3.21 14.18
CA GLU A 46 5.44 -3.48 13.19
C GLU A 46 5.28 -2.31 12.23
N TRP A 47 5.37 -1.07 12.72
CA TRP A 47 5.41 0.11 11.86
C TRP A 47 6.63 0.12 10.93
N GLU A 48 7.80 -0.27 11.42
CA GLU A 48 9.02 -0.40 10.60
C GLU A 48 8.87 -1.50 9.53
N ILE A 49 8.25 -2.62 9.87
CA ILE A 49 7.93 -3.68 8.91
C ILE A 49 6.96 -3.15 7.85
N LEU A 50 5.92 -2.40 8.27
CA LEU A 50 4.95 -1.81 7.37
C LEU A 50 5.62 -0.85 6.37
N GLU A 51 6.57 -0.05 6.83
CA GLU A 51 7.36 0.84 5.98
C GLU A 51 8.22 0.08 4.97
N LYS A 52 8.93 -0.97 5.41
CA LYS A 52 9.73 -1.83 4.53
C LYS A 52 8.85 -2.52 3.47
N LEU A 53 7.67 -2.99 3.86
CA LEU A 53 6.69 -3.57 2.94
C LEU A 53 6.18 -2.52 1.95
N GLY A 54 5.87 -1.30 2.40
CA GLY A 54 5.50 -0.20 1.52
C GLY A 54 6.55 0.06 0.44
N ASN A 55 7.82 0.12 0.83
CA ASN A 55 8.93 0.37 -0.10
C ASN A 55 9.15 -0.79 -1.08
N LEU A 56 8.98 -2.04 -0.64
CA LEU A 56 9.03 -3.21 -1.53
C LEU A 56 7.91 -3.14 -2.59
N LEU A 57 6.72 -2.72 -2.18
CA LEU A 57 5.55 -2.64 -3.05
C LEU A 57 5.64 -1.51 -4.06
N GLU A 58 6.33 -0.42 -3.72
CA GLU A 58 6.55 0.72 -4.60
C GLU A 58 7.22 0.32 -5.93
N VAL A 59 8.17 -0.62 -5.89
CA VAL A 59 8.82 -1.18 -7.08
C VAL A 59 7.81 -1.89 -7.98
N SER A 60 6.89 -2.65 -7.37
CA SER A 60 5.86 -3.40 -8.08
C SER A 60 4.81 -2.47 -8.72
N VAL A 61 4.39 -1.42 -8.01
CA VAL A 61 3.46 -0.41 -8.53
C VAL A 61 4.09 0.39 -9.68
N SER A 62 5.35 0.79 -9.54
CA SER A 62 6.08 1.57 -10.54
C SER A 62 6.25 0.81 -11.86
N LEU A 63 6.61 -0.47 -11.80
CA LEU A 63 6.71 -1.34 -12.98
C LEU A 63 5.34 -1.54 -13.65
N LEU A 64 4.27 -1.68 -12.88
CA LEU A 64 2.92 -1.80 -13.42
C LEU A 64 2.46 -0.51 -14.11
N LEU A 65 2.77 0.66 -13.55
CA LEU A 65 2.46 1.96 -14.16
C LEU A 65 3.28 2.18 -15.44
N LEU A 66 4.57 1.86 -15.45
CA LEU A 66 5.42 1.96 -16.65
C LEU A 66 4.95 1.01 -17.76
N CYS A 67 4.60 -0.24 -17.42
CA CYS A 67 3.98 -1.14 -18.39
C CYS A 67 2.65 -0.59 -18.90
N ARG A 68 1.82 0.04 -18.04
CA ARG A 68 0.57 0.65 -18.47
C ARG A 68 0.79 1.81 -19.43
N ILE A 69 1.77 2.69 -19.16
CA ILE A 69 2.15 3.81 -20.02
C ILE A 69 2.67 3.29 -21.38
N ASN A 70 3.58 2.32 -21.38
CA ASN A 70 4.13 1.73 -22.61
C ASN A 70 3.09 0.96 -23.44
N LEU A 71 2.09 0.32 -22.83
CA LEU A 71 0.97 -0.28 -23.56
C LEU A 71 0.02 0.77 -24.14
N SER A 72 -0.22 1.89 -23.45
CA SER A 72 -1.05 2.99 -23.98
C SER A 72 -0.36 3.77 -25.11
N SER A 73 0.96 3.95 -25.07
CA SER A 73 1.71 4.58 -26.17
C SER A 73 1.92 3.65 -27.37
N GLY A 74 1.76 2.32 -27.20
CA GLY A 74 1.68 1.36 -28.30
C GLY A 74 0.33 1.31 -29.02
N CYS A 75 -0.74 1.86 -28.42
CA CYS A 75 -2.09 1.90 -29.00
C CYS A 75 -2.37 3.19 -29.81
N LEU A 76 -1.50 4.19 -29.75
CA LEU A 76 -1.61 5.46 -30.50
C LEU A 76 -0.76 5.49 -31.79
N ARG A 77 -0.24 4.33 -32.23
CA ARG A 77 0.34 4.12 -33.56
C ARG A 77 -0.39 3.00 -34.30
N MET A 78 -1.67 3.19 -34.57
CA MET A 78 -2.40 2.57 -35.68
C MET A 78 -3.41 3.57 -36.22
#